data_AF-A0A2K8M958-F1
#
_entry.id   AF-A0A2K8M958-F1
#
_cell.length_a   1.000
_cell.length_b   1.000
_cell.length_c   1.000
_cell.angle_alpha   90.00
_cell.angle_beta   90.00
_cell.angle_gamma   90.00
#
_symmetry.space_group_name_H-M   'P 1'
#
loop_
_entity.id
_entity.type
_entity.pdbx_description
1 polymer ?
#
loop_
_entity_poly.entity_id
_entity_poly.type
_entity_poly.pdbx_seq_one_letter_code
_entity_poly.pdbx_strand_id
1 'polypeptide(L)'
;MAASPSQLGLRFTDAEAAALARLHQAGLRSRRYDRLPQRVTSGRWECPCTLTGSRCPAAGDPLERHCADGEQALAGQDHPDRWYRNGCLVAVVHYPYGMDHDELTTAAAACTRLGLNLDIDARWAIHACDLGTLAVVISHRGIGSIADRA
;
A
#
# COMPACT_ATOMS: atom_id res chain seq x y z
N MET A 1 -21.00 8.88 -0.90
CA MET A 1 -20.65 8.07 -2.09
C MET A 1 -19.29 8.51 -2.58
N ALA A 2 -18.34 7.59 -2.78
CA ALA A 2 -17.06 7.92 -3.40
C ALA A 2 -17.27 8.18 -4.91
N ALA A 3 -16.55 9.16 -5.48
CA ALA A 3 -16.59 9.46 -6.91
C ALA A 3 -15.97 8.30 -7.70
N SER A 4 -16.50 8.01 -8.89
CA SER A 4 -15.89 6.99 -9.75
C SER A 4 -14.55 7.50 -10.31
N PRO A 5 -13.57 6.62 -10.60
CA PRO A 5 -12.28 7.03 -11.15
C PRO A 5 -12.38 7.83 -12.46
N SER A 6 -13.41 7.57 -13.27
CA SER A 6 -13.73 8.30 -14.50
C SER A 6 -14.18 9.76 -14.28
N GLN A 7 -14.74 10.08 -13.11
CA GLN A 7 -15.11 11.46 -12.74
C GLN A 7 -13.91 12.32 -12.32
N LEU A 8 -12.71 11.73 -12.25
CA LEU A 8 -11.49 12.39 -11.80
C LEU A 8 -10.59 12.86 -12.93
N GLY A 9 -10.97 12.64 -14.20
CA GLY A 9 -10.13 12.97 -15.37
C GLY A 9 -8.86 12.12 -15.48
N LEU A 10 -8.73 11.07 -14.67
CA LEU A 10 -7.63 10.11 -14.75
C LEU A 10 -7.89 9.17 -15.93
N ARG A 11 -6.94 9.11 -16.87
CA ARG A 11 -6.94 8.10 -17.93
C ARG A 11 -6.16 6.90 -17.43
N PHE A 12 -6.83 5.75 -17.39
CA PHE A 12 -6.22 4.47 -17.06
C PHE A 12 -5.89 3.72 -18.33
N THR A 13 -4.81 2.95 -18.31
CA THR A 13 -4.65 1.84 -19.26
C THR A 13 -5.68 0.75 -18.97
N ASP A 14 -5.95 -0.13 -19.93
CA ASP A 14 -6.86 -1.27 -19.73
C ASP A 14 -6.41 -2.17 -18.57
N ALA A 15 -5.09 -2.31 -18.39
CA ALA A 15 -4.52 -3.12 -17.33
C ALA A 15 -4.74 -2.50 -15.94
N GLU A 16 -4.56 -1.18 -15.82
CA GLU A 16 -4.86 -0.42 -14.59
C GLU A 16 -6.36 -0.46 -14.27
N ALA A 17 -7.21 -0.31 -15.30
CA ALA A 17 -8.66 -0.42 -15.15
C ALA A 17 -9.09 -1.81 -14.68
N ALA A 18 -8.48 -2.87 -15.21
CA ALA A 18 -8.72 -4.24 -14.77
C ALA A 18 -8.23 -4.48 -13.33
N ALA A 19 -7.09 -3.90 -12.93
CA ALA A 19 -6.60 -3.97 -11.56
C ALA A 19 -7.52 -3.26 -10.57
N LEU A 20 -8.00 -2.06 -10.92
CA LEU A 20 -9.00 -1.33 -10.13
C LEU A 20 -10.30 -2.11 -10.01
N ALA A 21 -10.78 -2.73 -11.10
CA ALA A 21 -11.98 -3.56 -11.07
C ALA A 21 -11.84 -4.74 -10.09
N ARG A 22 -10.69 -5.45 -10.09
CA ARG A 22 -10.41 -6.53 -9.12
C ARG A 22 -10.45 -6.02 -7.68
N LEU A 23 -9.82 -4.87 -7.43
CA LEU A 23 -9.82 -4.22 -6.12
C LEU A 23 -11.25 -3.90 -5.67
N HIS A 24 -12.06 -3.31 -6.55
CA HIS A 24 -13.44 -2.98 -6.24
C HIS A 24 -14.33 -4.22 -6.03
N GLN A 25 -14.11 -5.30 -6.79
CA GLN A 25 -14.78 -6.59 -6.62
C GLN A 25 -14.49 -7.22 -5.25
N ALA A 26 -13.27 -7.06 -4.73
CA ALA A 26 -12.90 -7.48 -3.37
C ALA A 26 -13.44 -6.54 -2.26
N GLY A 27 -14.35 -5.61 -2.60
CA GLY A 27 -14.92 -4.65 -1.65
C GLY A 27 -13.90 -3.64 -1.11
N LEU A 28 -12.79 -3.45 -1.82
CA LEU A 28 -11.74 -2.51 -1.43
C LEU A 28 -11.90 -1.19 -2.19
N ARG A 29 -11.25 -0.15 -1.67
CA ARG A 29 -11.13 1.16 -2.30
C ARG A 29 -9.70 1.70 -2.13
N SER A 30 -9.14 2.29 -3.17
CA SER A 30 -7.82 2.92 -3.12
C SER A 30 -7.94 4.41 -2.78
N ARG A 31 -7.12 4.94 -1.86
CA ARG A 31 -7.14 6.39 -1.59
C ARG A 31 -6.82 7.21 -2.83
N ARG A 32 -5.83 6.79 -3.61
CA ARG A 32 -5.33 7.55 -4.76
C ARG A 32 -6.39 7.68 -5.86
N TYR A 33 -7.18 6.63 -6.05
CA TYR A 33 -8.13 6.52 -7.15
C TYR A 33 -9.59 6.78 -6.74
N ASP A 34 -9.94 6.55 -5.48
CA ASP A 34 -11.31 6.71 -4.97
C ASP A 34 -11.47 7.89 -3.99
N ARG A 35 -10.39 8.68 -3.75
CA ARG A 35 -10.35 9.91 -2.93
C ARG A 35 -10.95 9.78 -1.52
N LEU A 36 -10.63 8.70 -0.82
CA LEU A 36 -11.11 8.50 0.55
C LEU A 36 -10.55 9.56 1.54
N PRO A 37 -11.34 9.97 2.57
CA PRO A 37 -10.92 10.96 3.55
C PRO A 37 -9.61 10.56 4.25
N GLN A 38 -8.68 11.49 4.37
CA GLN A 38 -7.43 11.27 5.11
C GLN A 38 -7.68 11.40 6.62
N ARG A 39 -7.11 10.49 7.41
CA ARG A 39 -6.42 10.94 8.63
C ARG A 39 -5.03 11.41 8.18
N VAL A 40 -4.83 12.72 8.22
CA VAL A 40 -3.55 13.35 7.88
C VAL A 40 -2.56 13.01 8.99
N THR A 41 -1.78 11.94 8.82
CA THR A 41 -0.55 11.74 9.58
C THR A 41 0.55 12.39 8.76
N SER A 42 0.87 13.63 9.10
CA SER A 42 1.84 14.47 8.40
C SER A 42 3.16 13.74 8.16
N GLY A 43 3.57 13.70 6.88
CA GLY A 43 4.95 13.58 6.42
C GLY A 43 5.70 12.31 6.82
N ARG A 44 5.60 11.26 5.99
CA ARG A 44 6.61 10.20 5.76
C ARG A 44 6.10 9.25 4.68
N TRP A 45 6.99 8.84 3.79
CA TRP A 45 6.76 7.87 2.72
C TRP A 45 6.44 6.52 3.40
N GLU A 46 5.23 6.02 3.19
CA GLU A 46 4.38 5.57 4.30
C GLU A 46 4.74 4.16 4.84
N CYS A 47 5.24 4.16 6.07
CA CYS A 47 5.69 3.01 6.87
C CYS A 47 4.56 1.99 7.21
N PRO A 48 4.88 0.69 7.41
CA PRO A 48 3.96 -0.35 7.89
C PRO A 48 3.20 0.02 9.17
N CYS A 49 3.81 0.85 10.04
CA CYS A 49 3.20 1.39 11.26
C CYS A 49 1.89 2.18 11.00
N THR A 50 1.67 2.65 9.76
CA THR A 50 0.41 3.29 9.39
C THR A 50 -0.79 2.36 9.60
N LEU A 51 -0.61 1.07 9.33
CA LEU A 51 -1.69 0.09 9.41
C LEU A 51 -2.01 -0.30 10.86
N THR A 52 -1.04 -0.21 11.78
CA THR A 52 -1.24 -0.48 13.21
C THR A 52 -1.87 0.70 13.95
N GLY A 53 -1.89 1.90 13.34
CA GLY A 53 -2.37 3.12 14.01
C GLY A 53 -1.45 3.62 15.12
N SER A 54 -0.28 2.99 15.30
CA SER A 54 0.75 3.41 16.23
C SER A 54 1.39 4.71 15.75
N ARG A 55 1.72 5.63 16.68
CA ARG A 55 2.57 6.78 16.33
C ARG A 55 3.92 6.22 15.87
N CYS A 56 4.30 6.53 14.63
CA CYS A 56 5.62 6.15 14.13
C CYS A 56 6.66 6.88 15.00
N PRO A 57 7.53 6.16 15.74
CA PRO A 57 8.52 6.79 16.61
C PRO A 57 9.50 7.66 15.80
N ALA A 58 9.67 7.36 14.51
CA ALA A 58 10.46 8.19 13.62
C ALA A 58 9.84 9.58 13.41
N ALA A 59 8.51 9.77 13.54
CA ALA A 59 7.77 10.99 13.21
C ALA A 59 8.22 12.29 13.91
N GLY A 60 9.13 12.21 14.88
CA GLY A 60 9.60 13.34 15.69
C GLY A 60 10.63 14.28 15.03
N ASP A 61 11.43 13.81 14.05
CA ASP A 61 12.53 14.61 13.50
C ASP A 61 12.71 14.39 11.97
N PRO A 62 12.70 15.45 11.13
CA PRO A 62 12.89 15.34 9.67
C PRO A 62 14.31 14.93 9.24
N LEU A 63 15.32 15.10 10.12
CA LEU A 63 16.73 14.84 9.82
C LEU A 63 17.25 13.57 10.51
N GLU A 64 16.57 13.06 11.55
CA GLU A 64 16.75 11.69 12.05
C GLU A 64 16.01 10.70 11.14
N ARG A 65 16.62 10.59 9.98
CA ARG A 65 16.71 9.43 9.10
C ARG A 65 16.24 8.12 9.74
N HIS A 66 15.27 7.52 9.07
CA HIS A 66 14.99 6.10 9.07
C HIS A 66 14.18 5.61 10.26
N CYS A 67 12.90 5.33 9.98
CA CYS A 67 12.21 4.30 10.74
C CYS A 67 13.10 3.05 10.72
N ALA A 68 13.52 2.57 11.89
CA ALA A 68 14.28 1.32 12.06
C ALA A 68 13.61 0.11 11.35
N ASP A 69 12.34 0.28 10.96
CA ASP A 69 11.46 -0.75 10.44
C ASP A 69 11.01 -0.51 8.99
N GLY A 70 11.37 0.60 8.31
CA GLY A 70 10.80 0.73 6.97
C GLY A 70 10.96 1.99 6.14
N GLU A 71 11.86 2.91 6.45
CA GLU A 71 12.09 4.02 5.49
C GLU A 71 12.98 3.59 4.31
N GLN A 72 13.99 2.73 4.52
CA GLN A 72 14.77 2.12 3.43
C GLN A 72 14.09 0.87 2.86
N ALA A 73 13.49 0.04 3.71
CA ALA A 73 13.02 -1.29 3.29
C ALA A 73 11.88 -1.30 2.28
N LEU A 74 11.19 -0.16 2.10
CA LEU A 74 9.99 -0.05 1.27
C LEU A 74 10.02 1.11 0.27
N ALA A 75 11.22 1.62 -0.01
CA ALA A 75 11.49 2.70 -0.96
C ALA A 75 11.30 2.23 -2.42
N GLY A 76 10.07 1.88 -2.76
CA GLY A 76 9.59 1.78 -4.14
C GLY A 76 8.98 3.11 -4.60
N GLN A 77 8.19 3.08 -5.67
CA GLN A 77 7.57 4.24 -6.29
C GLN A 77 7.08 5.26 -5.25
N ASP A 78 7.33 6.54 -5.51
CA ASP A 78 7.17 7.69 -4.62
C ASP A 78 5.90 7.73 -3.76
N HIS A 79 4.83 7.00 -4.05
CA HIS A 79 3.65 6.98 -3.18
C HIS A 79 3.03 5.59 -3.10
N PRO A 80 3.10 4.89 -1.93
CA PRO A 80 2.39 3.63 -1.77
C PRO A 80 0.87 3.85 -1.85
N ASP A 81 0.17 2.86 -2.39
CA ASP A 81 -1.28 2.87 -2.38
C ASP A 81 -1.82 2.43 -1.02
N ARG A 82 -2.91 3.06 -0.61
CA ARG A 82 -3.64 2.68 0.61
C ARG A 82 -4.97 2.09 0.23
N TRP A 83 -5.26 0.89 0.71
CA TRP A 83 -6.52 0.21 0.45
C TRP A 83 -7.39 0.20 1.70
N TYR A 84 -8.67 0.49 1.49
CA TYR A 84 -9.65 0.64 2.55
C TYR A 84 -10.82 -0.30 2.32
N ARG A 85 -11.41 -0.77 3.42
CA ARG A 85 -12.68 -1.49 3.45
C ARG A 85 -13.56 -0.86 4.51
N ASN A 86 -14.77 -0.46 4.15
CA ASN A 86 -15.73 0.19 5.06
C ASN A 86 -15.13 1.39 5.83
N GLY A 87 -14.26 2.17 5.17
CA GLY A 87 -13.58 3.32 5.77
C GLY A 87 -12.36 3.00 6.63
N CYS A 88 -12.09 1.72 6.91
CA CYS A 88 -10.90 1.28 7.64
C CYS A 88 -9.75 0.98 6.67
N LEU A 89 -8.54 1.43 6.99
CA LEU A 89 -7.32 1.03 6.27
C LEU A 89 -7.05 -0.46 6.53
N VAL A 90 -6.90 -1.25 5.47
CA VAL A 90 -6.68 -2.70 5.57
C VAL A 90 -5.39 -3.18 4.94
N ALA A 91 -4.83 -2.41 4.00
CA ALA A 91 -3.52 -2.69 3.42
C ALA A 91 -2.80 -1.42 2.96
N VAL A 92 -1.47 -1.49 2.97
CA VAL A 92 -0.57 -0.53 2.33
C VAL A 92 0.21 -1.28 1.25
N VAL A 93 0.29 -0.72 0.05
CA VAL A 93 0.83 -1.41 -1.13
C VAL A 93 1.95 -0.61 -1.74
N HIS A 94 3.13 -1.21 -1.77
CA HIS A 94 4.33 -0.64 -2.33
C HIS A 94 4.59 -1.25 -3.71
N TYR A 95 5.10 -0.42 -4.62
CA TYR A 95 5.49 -0.80 -5.98
C TYR A 95 7.01 -0.67 -6.09
N PRO A 96 7.76 -1.66 -5.60
CA PRO A 96 9.19 -1.64 -5.68
C PRO A 96 9.67 -1.74 -7.13
N TYR A 97 10.04 -0.62 -7.74
CA TYR A 97 10.87 -0.65 -8.94
C TYR A 97 12.32 -0.83 -8.51
N GLY A 98 12.78 -2.07 -8.46
CA GLY A 98 14.18 -2.36 -8.12
C GLY A 98 14.46 -2.42 -6.63
N MET A 99 13.48 -2.83 -5.82
CA MET A 99 13.76 -3.23 -4.45
C MET A 99 14.55 -4.52 -4.45
N ASP A 100 15.67 -4.51 -3.75
CA ASP A 100 16.53 -5.68 -3.68
C ASP A 100 16.06 -6.67 -2.60
N HIS A 101 16.79 -7.79 -2.51
CA HIS A 101 16.48 -8.85 -1.56
C HIS A 101 16.62 -8.40 -0.10
N ASP A 102 17.56 -7.51 0.20
CA ASP A 102 17.89 -7.08 1.56
C ASP A 102 16.81 -6.12 2.08
N GLU A 103 16.31 -5.26 1.21
CA GLU A 103 15.17 -4.39 1.49
C GLU A 103 13.89 -5.19 1.77
N LEU A 104 13.57 -6.19 0.94
CA LEU A 104 12.43 -7.09 1.18
C LEU A 104 12.56 -7.86 2.49
N THR A 105 13.77 -8.35 2.81
CA THR A 105 14.05 -9.06 4.05
C THR A 105 13.84 -8.18 5.27
N THR A 106 14.31 -6.92 5.19
CA THR A 106 14.11 -5.93 6.25
C THR A 106 12.62 -5.62 6.44
N ALA A 107 11.86 -5.44 5.35
CA ALA A 107 10.43 -5.18 5.40
C ALA A 107 9.66 -6.36 6.01
N ALA A 108 10.03 -7.60 5.67
CA ALA A 108 9.42 -8.80 6.22
C ALA A 108 9.67 -8.94 7.73
N ALA A 109 10.90 -8.66 8.18
CA ALA A 109 11.25 -8.67 9.60
C ALA A 109 10.48 -7.59 10.39
N ALA A 110 10.33 -6.40 9.82
CA ALA A 110 9.52 -5.33 10.39
C ALA A 110 8.04 -5.71 10.51
N CYS A 111 7.45 -6.27 9.44
CA CYS A 111 6.07 -6.75 9.46
C CYS A 111 5.87 -7.80 10.55
N THR A 112 6.79 -8.77 10.65
CA THR A 112 6.77 -9.82 11.68
C THR A 112 6.73 -9.23 13.08
N ARG A 113 7.61 -8.27 13.38
CA ARG A 113 7.67 -7.60 14.69
C ARG A 113 6.41 -6.82 15.03
N LEU A 114 5.73 -6.27 14.03
CA LEU A 114 4.49 -5.51 14.18
C LEU A 114 3.23 -6.39 14.15
N GLY A 115 3.38 -7.72 13.98
CA GLY A 115 2.24 -8.63 13.83
C GLY A 115 1.46 -8.43 12.52
N LEU A 116 2.15 -7.96 11.48
CA LEU A 116 1.62 -7.75 10.13
C LEU A 116 2.09 -8.86 9.18
N ASN A 117 1.38 -8.98 8.06
CA ASN A 117 1.73 -9.85 6.94
C ASN A 117 2.34 -9.00 5.82
N LEU A 118 3.34 -9.56 5.15
CA LEU A 118 3.91 -9.05 3.91
C LEU A 118 3.69 -10.09 2.82
N ASP A 119 2.90 -9.74 1.82
CA ASP A 119 2.65 -10.56 0.64
C ASP A 119 3.26 -9.91 -0.60
N ILE A 120 3.72 -10.71 -1.56
CA ILE A 120 4.22 -10.22 -2.85
C ILE A 120 3.36 -10.82 -3.95
N ASP A 121 2.60 -10.00 -4.67
CA ASP A 121 1.67 -10.48 -5.70
C ASP A 121 1.44 -9.47 -6.82
N ALA A 122 1.92 -9.79 -8.02
CA ALA A 122 1.77 -8.95 -9.21
C ALA A 122 0.31 -8.70 -9.61
N ARG A 123 -0.63 -9.58 -9.25
CA ARG A 123 -2.06 -9.43 -9.62
C ARG A 123 -2.70 -8.19 -9.00
N TRP A 124 -2.08 -7.66 -7.95
CA TRP A 124 -2.54 -6.48 -7.24
C TRP A 124 -1.68 -5.25 -7.50
N ALA A 125 -0.75 -5.32 -8.46
CA ALA A 125 -0.09 -4.15 -8.98
C ALA A 125 -1.11 -3.28 -9.71
N ILE A 126 -1.37 -2.06 -9.24
CA ILE A 126 -2.27 -1.11 -9.90
C ILE A 126 -1.50 -0.14 -10.79
N HIS A 127 -0.22 0.11 -10.53
CA HIS A 127 0.63 0.97 -11.36
C HIS A 127 1.46 0.10 -12.30
N ALA A 128 1.51 0.48 -13.58
CA ALA A 128 2.29 -0.19 -14.63
C ALA A 128 2.17 -1.72 -14.60
N CYS A 129 0.93 -2.22 -14.59
CA CYS A 129 0.60 -3.64 -14.58
C CYS A 129 1.26 -4.44 -15.72
N ASP A 130 1.76 -3.76 -16.76
CA ASP A 130 2.43 -4.26 -17.95
C ASP A 130 3.97 -4.34 -17.82
N LEU A 131 4.58 -3.72 -16.80
CA LEU A 131 6.03 -3.60 -16.64
C LEU A 131 6.68 -4.65 -15.71
N GLY A 132 6.02 -5.76 -15.44
CA GLY A 132 6.54 -6.77 -14.50
C GLY A 132 6.60 -6.27 -13.04
N THR A 133 5.85 -5.22 -12.73
CA THR A 133 5.75 -4.64 -11.39
C THR A 133 5.14 -5.65 -10.42
N LEU A 134 5.87 -5.98 -9.36
CA LEU A 134 5.35 -6.74 -8.23
C LEU A 134 4.71 -5.76 -7.24
N ALA A 135 3.57 -6.13 -6.66
CA ALA A 135 3.01 -5.40 -5.53
C ALA A 135 3.47 -6.05 -4.23
N VAL A 136 4.08 -5.26 -3.34
CA VAL A 136 4.36 -5.66 -1.96
C VAL A 136 3.22 -5.14 -1.10
N VAL A 137 2.40 -6.06 -0.60
CA VAL A 137 1.15 -5.78 0.11
C VAL A 137 1.35 -6.06 1.58
N ILE A 138 1.19 -5.03 2.40
CA ILE A 138 1.32 -5.11 3.85
C ILE A 138 -0.07 -5.06 4.46
N SER A 139 -0.42 -6.05 5.28
CA SER A 139 -1.78 -6.20 5.80
C SER A 139 -1.85 -6.85 7.19
N HIS A 140 -2.98 -6.71 7.88
CA HIS A 140 -3.21 -7.38 9.18
C HIS A 140 -3.48 -8.88 9.06
N ARG A 141 -3.96 -9.35 7.90
CA ARG A 141 -4.55 -10.68 7.76
C ARG A 141 -4.05 -11.48 6.55
N GLY A 142 -3.15 -10.92 5.76
CA GLY A 142 -2.68 -11.51 4.52
C GLY A 142 -3.64 -11.27 3.34
N ILE A 143 -3.09 -11.28 2.13
CA ILE A 143 -3.79 -10.93 0.90
C ILE A 143 -4.95 -11.88 0.56
N GLY A 144 -4.84 -13.17 0.88
CA GLY A 144 -5.92 -14.14 0.68
C GLY A 144 -7.19 -13.77 1.46
N SER A 145 -7.04 -13.43 2.74
CA SER A 145 -8.17 -12.99 3.57
C SER A 145 -8.80 -11.66 3.13
N ILE A 146 -8.01 -10.86 2.41
CA ILE A 146 -8.45 -9.60 1.82
C ILE A 146 -9.22 -9.90 0.52
N ALA A 147 -8.75 -10.83 -0.30
CA ALA A 147 -9.39 -11.19 -1.57
C ALA A 147 -10.68 -12.01 -1.41
N ASP A 148 -10.71 -12.93 -0.44
CA ASP A 148 -11.73 -14.00 -0.35
C ASP A 148 -13.05 -13.60 0.32
N ARG A 149 -13.32 -12.30 0.49
CA ARG A 149 -14.60 -11.81 1.02
C ARG A 149 -15.31 -10.92 -0.01
N ALA A 150 -15.85 -11.57 -1.04
CA ALA A 150 -16.97 -11.05 -1.82
C ALA A 150 -18.28 -11.30 -1.07
#